data_AF-A0A0G0LB14-F1
#
_entry.id   AF-A0A0G0LB14-F1
#
_cell.length_a   1.000
_cell.length_b   1.000
_cell.length_c   1.000
_cell.angle_alpha   90.00
_cell.angle_beta   90.00
_cell.angle_gamma   90.00
#
_symmetry.space_group_name_H-M   'P 1'
#
loop_
_entity.id
_entity.type
_entity.pdbx_description
1 polymer ?
#
loop_
_entity_poly.entity_id
_entity_poly.type
_entity_poly.pdbx_seq_one_letter_code
_entity_poly.pdbx_strand_id
1 'polypeptide(L)'
;MKKILNWLSREDLNLKNRWWHRLLSIVFIFSFVIFVAYNLITYSVSDIFRGDVGIQKWRKVEAMSERITAEVRPVSALVKIGEKIGENDRIYVLNDLPDAYYKGVLNDVYCSTELSEKFGVIKSARNIDSLYIRNLYKRENVSPEIFSNFIKQNDIKCLIADAYSDTNGGRVTFLEPDKSYQNNWSFFEKSSAGTILYFLEMIPIVLVFSFLLFAGIIIFYYKIFLYIIFGSKKKAE
;
A
#
# COMPACT_ATOMS: atom_id res chain seq x y z
N MET A 1 -33.70 27.04 14.57
CA MET A 1 -33.69 26.16 13.36
C MET A 1 -34.66 26.63 12.27
N LYS A 2 -35.95 26.87 12.54
CA LYS A 2 -36.94 27.42 11.57
C LYS A 2 -36.52 28.73 10.86
N LYS A 3 -35.93 29.69 11.58
CA LYS A 3 -35.44 30.96 10.99
C LYS A 3 -34.27 30.78 10.01
N ILE A 4 -33.41 29.79 10.22
CA ILE A 4 -32.29 29.49 9.31
C ILE A 4 -32.81 28.78 8.05
N LEU A 5 -33.81 27.91 8.19
CA LEU A 5 -34.48 27.24 7.08
C LEU A 5 -35.25 28.24 6.19
N ASN A 6 -35.97 29.19 6.80
CA ASN A 6 -36.68 30.26 6.06
C ASN A 6 -35.73 31.29 5.42
N TRP A 7 -34.51 31.46 5.94
CA TRP A 7 -33.49 32.30 5.30
C TRP A 7 -32.85 31.63 4.07
N LEU A 8 -32.84 30.29 4.02
CA LEU A 8 -32.38 29.52 2.87
C LEU A 8 -33.44 29.42 1.74
N SER A 9 -34.73 29.57 2.06
CA SER A 9 -35.83 29.49 1.11
C SER A 9 -36.32 30.89 0.72
N ARG A 10 -35.74 31.47 -0.34
CA ARG A 10 -36.30 32.67 -0.99
C ARG A 10 -37.50 32.28 -1.86
N GLU A 11 -38.66 32.15 -1.22
CA GLU A 11 -39.94 31.84 -1.91
C GLU A 11 -40.41 32.96 -2.83
N ASP A 12 -39.83 34.16 -2.71
CA ASP A 12 -40.09 35.34 -3.55
C ASP A 12 -39.59 35.17 -5.01
N LEU A 13 -38.63 34.29 -5.24
CA LEU A 13 -38.12 33.95 -6.56
C LEU A 13 -38.79 32.66 -7.07
N ASN A 14 -40.00 32.78 -7.64
CA ASN A 14 -40.69 31.65 -8.28
C ASN A 14 -40.02 31.26 -9.63
N LEU A 15 -38.83 30.66 -9.54
CA LEU A 15 -38.01 30.24 -10.68
C LEU A 15 -38.47 28.92 -11.29
N LYS A 16 -39.35 28.17 -10.61
CA LYS A 16 -39.86 26.86 -11.07
C LYS A 16 -40.54 26.90 -12.43
N ASN A 17 -41.06 28.06 -12.86
CA ASN A 17 -41.71 28.24 -14.15
C ASN A 17 -40.80 28.80 -15.26
N ARG A 18 -39.53 29.12 -14.95
CA ARG A 18 -38.58 29.63 -15.95
C ARG A 18 -37.90 28.47 -16.67
N TRP A 19 -38.00 28.44 -18.00
CA TRP A 19 -37.45 27.36 -18.83
C TRP A 19 -35.92 27.20 -18.64
N TRP A 20 -35.17 28.30 -18.54
CA TRP A 20 -33.72 28.29 -18.36
C TRP A 20 -33.32 27.71 -17.00
N HIS A 21 -34.12 27.91 -15.95
CA HIS A 21 -33.87 27.36 -14.62
C HIS A 21 -34.12 25.84 -14.59
N ARG A 22 -35.16 25.37 -15.30
CA ARG A 22 -35.43 23.93 -15.49
C ARG A 22 -34.28 23.26 -16.24
N LEU A 23 -33.79 23.88 -17.31
CA LEU A 23 -32.65 23.38 -18.09
C LEU A 23 -31.37 23.30 -17.23
N LEU A 24 -31.04 24.36 -16.49
CA LEU A 24 -29.88 24.37 -15.58
C LEU A 24 -29.99 23.28 -14.49
N SER A 25 -31.19 23.04 -13.97
CA SER A 25 -31.42 22.00 -12.96
C SER A 25 -31.17 20.60 -13.54
N ILE A 26 -31.61 20.34 -14.78
CA ILE A 26 -31.35 19.08 -15.48
C ILE A 26 -29.84 18.90 -15.70
N VAL A 27 -29.17 19.91 -16.25
CA VAL A 27 -27.71 19.89 -16.47
C VAL A 27 -26.97 19.63 -15.15
N PHE A 28 -27.39 20.29 -14.07
CA PHE A 28 -26.78 20.13 -12.76
C PHE A 28 -26.92 18.70 -12.20
N ILE A 29 -28.10 18.09 -12.34
CA ILE A 29 -28.32 16.69 -11.93
C ILE A 29 -27.47 15.75 -12.79
N PHE A 30 -27.42 15.96 -14.11
CA PHE A 30 -26.56 15.16 -14.98
C PHE A 30 -25.08 15.31 -14.62
N SER A 31 -24.61 16.53 -14.36
CA SER A 31 -23.24 16.76 -13.89
C SER A 31 -22.94 16.08 -12.56
N PHE A 32 -23.90 16.06 -11.63
CA PHE A 32 -23.77 15.33 -10.36
C PHE A 32 -23.63 13.82 -10.60
N VAL A 33 -24.52 13.24 -11.40
CA VAL A 33 -24.50 11.80 -11.71
C VAL A 33 -23.19 11.43 -12.42
N ILE A 34 -22.77 12.21 -13.42
CA ILE A 34 -21.52 11.99 -14.13
C ILE A 34 -20.32 12.13 -13.19
N PHE A 35 -20.31 13.14 -12.30
CA PHE A 35 -19.22 13.34 -11.34
C PHE A 35 -19.13 12.18 -10.34
N VAL A 36 -20.26 11.75 -9.77
CA VAL A 36 -20.28 10.61 -8.82
C VAL A 36 -19.87 9.32 -9.54
N ALA A 37 -20.43 9.04 -10.71
CA ALA A 37 -20.07 7.87 -11.50
C ALA A 37 -18.59 7.89 -11.89
N TYR A 38 -18.08 9.03 -12.36
CA TYR A 38 -16.67 9.20 -12.70
C TYR A 38 -15.78 8.99 -11.47
N ASN A 39 -16.08 9.58 -10.32
CA ASN A 39 -15.27 9.37 -9.12
C ASN A 39 -15.32 7.92 -8.66
N LEU A 40 -16.50 7.29 -8.59
CA LEU A 40 -16.61 5.87 -8.23
C LEU A 40 -15.87 4.97 -9.22
N ILE A 41 -15.92 5.27 -10.51
CA ILE A 41 -15.19 4.55 -11.55
C ILE A 41 -13.70 4.83 -11.46
N THR A 42 -13.23 6.07 -11.35
CA THR A 42 -11.81 6.40 -11.24
C THR A 42 -11.23 5.78 -9.97
N TYR A 43 -11.85 5.94 -8.80
CA TYR A 43 -11.42 5.27 -7.57
C TYR A 43 -11.51 3.75 -7.63
N SER A 44 -12.25 3.14 -8.56
CA SER A 44 -12.27 1.69 -8.75
C SER A 44 -11.41 1.20 -9.90
N VAL A 45 -11.17 2.00 -10.94
CA VAL A 45 -10.61 1.59 -12.23
C VAL A 45 -9.20 2.16 -12.44
N SER A 46 -8.89 3.37 -11.95
CA SER A 46 -7.52 3.92 -12.06
C SER A 46 -6.51 3.03 -11.36
N ASP A 47 -6.91 2.36 -10.27
CA ASP A 47 -6.00 1.54 -9.47
C ASP A 47 -6.09 0.06 -9.82
N ILE A 48 -7.19 -0.41 -10.45
CA ILE A 48 -7.27 -1.77 -11.02
C ILE A 48 -6.35 -1.91 -12.25
N PHE A 49 -6.24 -0.87 -13.09
CA PHE A 49 -5.44 -0.93 -14.32
C PHE A 49 -4.02 -0.36 -14.20
N ARG A 50 -3.70 0.44 -13.17
CA ARG A 50 -2.33 0.94 -12.96
C ARG A 50 -1.43 0.00 -12.16
N GLY A 51 -1.97 -1.05 -11.55
CA GLY A 51 -1.14 -2.02 -10.81
C GLY A 51 -0.34 -1.39 -9.66
N ASP A 52 -0.67 -0.17 -9.26
CA ASP A 52 0.06 0.64 -8.31
C ASP A 52 -0.89 1.05 -7.18
N VAL A 53 -0.59 0.56 -5.98
CA VAL A 53 -0.93 1.14 -4.67
C VAL A 53 -2.41 1.52 -4.41
N GLY A 54 -3.18 0.62 -3.76
CA GLY A 54 -4.24 1.09 -2.85
C GLY A 54 -5.41 0.14 -2.57
N ILE A 55 -5.89 -0.57 -3.58
CA ILE A 55 -7.18 -1.26 -3.47
C ILE A 55 -7.03 -2.72 -3.05
N GLN A 56 -6.08 -3.45 -3.66
CA GLN A 56 -5.89 -4.86 -3.37
C GLN A 56 -5.53 -5.03 -1.90
N LYS A 57 -6.47 -5.54 -1.10
CA LYS A 57 -6.18 -5.91 0.27
C LYS A 57 -5.51 -7.26 0.29
N TRP A 58 -4.55 -7.37 1.18
CA TRP A 58 -3.73 -8.54 1.38
C TRP A 58 -4.10 -9.13 2.73
N ARG A 59 -4.23 -10.45 2.76
CA ARG A 59 -4.43 -11.18 4.01
C ARG A 59 -3.15 -11.94 4.32
N LYS A 60 -2.67 -11.81 5.55
CA LYS A 60 -1.60 -12.66 6.07
C LYS A 60 -2.08 -14.11 6.06
N VAL A 61 -1.30 -14.98 5.43
CA VAL A 61 -1.59 -16.42 5.36
C VAL A 61 -0.83 -17.15 6.45
N GLU A 62 0.50 -17.02 6.43
CA GLU A 62 1.43 -17.74 7.32
C GLU A 62 2.62 -16.84 7.65
N ALA A 63 3.23 -17.03 8.83
CA ALA A 63 4.48 -16.36 9.17
C ALA A 63 5.67 -17.00 8.43
N MET A 64 6.76 -16.26 8.23
CA MET A 64 7.99 -16.82 7.65
C MET A 64 8.47 -18.04 8.43
N SER A 65 8.55 -17.91 9.75
CA SER A 65 8.99 -18.96 10.68
C SER A 65 8.23 -20.28 10.55
N GLU A 66 6.97 -20.26 10.11
CA GLU A 66 6.13 -21.45 9.95
C GLU A 66 6.47 -22.26 8.69
N ARG A 67 7.14 -21.65 7.69
CA ARG A 67 7.53 -22.30 6.43
C ARG A 67 8.99 -22.72 6.36
N ILE A 68 9.79 -22.32 7.33
CA ILE A 68 11.21 -22.70 7.37
C ILE A 68 11.30 -24.19 7.72
N THR A 69 12.03 -24.93 6.90
CA THR A 69 12.26 -26.38 7.08
C THR A 69 13.74 -26.65 7.34
N ALA A 70 14.11 -27.92 7.53
CA ALA A 70 15.52 -28.32 7.66
C ALA A 70 16.33 -28.12 6.37
N GLU A 71 15.70 -28.09 5.20
CA GLU A 71 16.39 -27.84 3.94
C GLU A 71 16.75 -26.37 3.77
N VAL A 72 17.98 -26.12 3.34
CA VAL A 72 18.44 -24.77 2.99
C VAL A 72 17.80 -24.36 1.68
N ARG A 73 16.89 -23.39 1.74
CA ARG A 73 16.17 -22.89 0.56
C ARG A 73 16.19 -21.36 0.53
N PRO A 74 16.25 -20.75 -0.67
CA PRO A 74 16.00 -19.32 -0.79
C PRO A 74 14.54 -19.00 -0.45
N VAL A 75 14.28 -17.78 0.00
CA VAL A 75 12.91 -17.33 0.33
C VAL A 75 11.96 -17.47 -0.86
N SER A 76 12.42 -17.27 -2.09
CA SER A 76 11.64 -17.51 -3.32
C SER A 76 11.03 -18.91 -3.40
N ALA A 77 11.70 -19.94 -2.89
CA ALA A 77 11.18 -21.31 -2.88
C ALA A 77 10.14 -21.57 -1.78
N LEU A 78 9.98 -20.64 -0.82
CA LEU A 78 8.98 -20.69 0.24
C LEU A 78 7.68 -19.96 -0.13
N VAL A 79 7.70 -19.13 -1.17
CA VAL A 79 6.55 -18.37 -1.66
C VAL A 79 5.70 -19.25 -2.58
N LYS A 80 4.39 -19.39 -2.31
CA LYS A 80 3.48 -20.14 -3.19
C LYS A 80 2.98 -19.25 -4.32
N ILE A 81 2.43 -19.88 -5.36
CA ILE A 81 1.86 -19.17 -6.51
C ILE A 81 0.75 -18.22 -6.05
N GLY A 82 0.86 -16.95 -6.44
CA GLY A 82 -0.13 -15.91 -6.12
C GLY A 82 0.09 -15.23 -4.76
N GLU A 83 1.06 -15.68 -3.97
CA GLU A 83 1.44 -15.03 -2.73
C GLU A 83 2.50 -13.95 -2.94
N LYS A 84 2.55 -13.03 -1.99
CA LYS A 84 3.59 -12.02 -1.81
C LYS A 84 4.23 -12.22 -0.43
N ILE A 85 5.45 -11.73 -0.27
CA ILE A 85 6.12 -11.66 1.02
C ILE A 85 6.26 -10.20 1.44
N GLY A 86 6.18 -9.91 2.74
CA GLY A 86 6.42 -8.57 3.28
C GLY A 86 6.65 -8.58 4.78
N GLU A 87 7.11 -7.44 5.30
CA GLU A 87 7.22 -7.18 6.73
C GLU A 87 5.82 -7.01 7.36
N ASN A 88 5.66 -7.52 8.59
CA ASN A 88 4.39 -7.54 9.32
C ASN A 88 3.87 -6.14 9.68
N ASP A 89 4.76 -5.21 9.98
CA ASP A 89 4.41 -3.89 10.51
C ASP A 89 4.19 -2.82 9.42
N ARG A 90 4.31 -3.21 8.15
CA ARG A 90 4.05 -2.29 7.03
C ARG A 90 2.56 -2.22 6.72
N ILE A 91 2.08 -0.99 6.54
CA ILE A 91 0.67 -0.68 6.26
C ILE A 91 0.23 -1.20 4.88
N TYR A 92 1.18 -1.63 4.04
CA TYR A 92 0.94 -2.11 2.68
C TYR A 92 1.93 -3.23 2.31
N VAL A 93 1.44 -4.25 1.60
CA VAL A 93 2.25 -5.34 1.05
C VAL A 93 2.84 -4.87 -0.29
N LEU A 94 4.03 -4.27 -0.19
CA LEU A 94 4.86 -3.83 -1.31
C LEU A 94 5.33 -5.04 -2.11
N ASN A 95 4.68 -5.36 -3.23
CA ASN A 95 5.27 -6.29 -4.19
C ASN A 95 4.58 -6.17 -5.56
N ASP A 96 4.28 -4.96 -6.01
CA ASP A 96 4.15 -4.72 -7.45
C ASP A 96 5.56 -4.35 -7.91
N LEU A 97 6.31 -5.35 -8.38
CA LEU A 97 7.71 -5.22 -8.81
C LEU A 97 7.83 -4.17 -9.94
N PRO A 98 8.98 -3.45 -10.02
CA PRO A 98 10.30 -3.97 -9.73
C PRO A 98 11.11 -3.13 -8.74
N ASP A 99 10.86 -3.28 -7.44
CA ASP A 99 11.83 -2.80 -6.45
C ASP A 99 12.98 -3.82 -6.34
N ALA A 100 14.20 -3.37 -6.66
CA ALA A 100 15.41 -4.18 -6.59
C ALA A 100 15.64 -4.79 -5.19
N TYR A 101 15.13 -4.12 -4.15
CA TYR A 101 15.19 -4.56 -2.77
C TYR A 101 14.45 -5.88 -2.51
N TYR A 102 13.25 -6.07 -3.08
CA TYR A 102 12.47 -7.30 -2.89
C TYR A 102 12.98 -8.47 -3.75
N LYS A 103 13.54 -8.18 -4.93
CA LYS A 103 14.34 -9.18 -5.66
C LYS A 103 15.54 -9.65 -4.84
N GLY A 104 16.15 -8.74 -4.07
CA GLY A 104 17.17 -9.08 -3.10
C GLY A 104 16.65 -10.11 -2.11
N VAL A 105 15.59 -9.81 -1.36
CA VAL A 105 15.09 -10.75 -0.33
C VAL A 105 14.71 -12.12 -0.88
N LEU A 106 14.01 -12.19 -2.02
CA LEU A 106 13.58 -13.46 -2.61
C LEU A 106 14.76 -14.37 -3.03
N ASN A 107 15.86 -13.77 -3.49
CA ASN A 107 16.99 -14.51 -4.07
C ASN A 107 18.22 -14.60 -3.18
N ASP A 108 18.37 -13.66 -2.25
CA ASP A 108 19.58 -13.46 -1.46
C ASP A 108 19.38 -13.88 -0.01
N VAL A 109 18.14 -14.07 0.44
CA VAL A 109 17.86 -14.61 1.77
C VAL A 109 17.57 -16.10 1.67
N TYR A 110 18.29 -16.87 2.49
CA TYR A 110 18.19 -18.31 2.60
C TYR A 110 17.78 -18.67 4.02
N CYS A 111 16.80 -19.55 4.17
CA CYS A 111 16.31 -19.97 5.47
C CYS A 111 16.37 -21.50 5.65
N SER A 112 16.68 -21.93 6.86
CA SER A 112 16.61 -23.34 7.31
C SER A 112 16.66 -23.41 8.84
N THR A 113 16.02 -24.42 9.43
CA THR A 113 16.11 -24.72 10.87
C THR A 113 17.47 -25.32 11.27
N GLU A 114 18.31 -25.70 10.32
CA GLU A 114 19.62 -26.34 10.52
C GLU A 114 20.77 -25.50 9.95
N LEU A 115 20.58 -24.17 9.84
CA LEU A 115 21.59 -23.28 9.25
C LEU A 115 22.93 -23.32 9.96
N SER A 116 22.97 -23.57 11.28
CA SER A 116 24.24 -23.68 12.01
C SER A 116 25.14 -24.77 11.43
N GLU A 117 24.55 -25.82 10.84
CA GLU A 117 25.28 -26.96 10.28
C GLU A 117 25.38 -26.87 8.76
N LYS A 118 24.42 -26.21 8.10
CA LYS A 118 24.26 -26.24 6.64
C LYS A 118 24.57 -24.93 5.91
N PHE A 119 24.98 -23.86 6.59
CA PHE A 119 25.30 -22.58 5.93
C PHE A 119 26.39 -22.70 4.84
N GLY A 120 27.29 -23.70 4.96
CA GLY A 120 28.32 -24.00 3.95
C GLY A 120 27.73 -24.29 2.56
N VAL A 121 26.52 -24.85 2.47
CA VAL A 121 25.81 -25.07 1.20
C VAL A 121 25.57 -23.75 0.48
N ILE A 122 25.17 -22.70 1.21
CA ILE A 122 24.94 -21.37 0.66
C ILE A 122 26.26 -20.77 0.18
N LYS A 123 27.32 -20.90 1.00
CA LYS A 123 28.64 -20.36 0.65
C LYS A 123 29.14 -20.91 -0.68
N SER A 124 29.09 -22.24 -0.84
CA SER A 124 29.52 -22.91 -2.07
C SER A 124 28.64 -22.54 -3.26
N ALA A 125 27.32 -22.52 -3.09
CA ALA A 125 26.39 -22.22 -4.19
C ALA A 125 26.47 -20.77 -4.68
N ARG A 126 26.80 -19.82 -3.78
CA ARG A 126 26.82 -18.38 -4.07
C ARG A 126 28.21 -17.78 -4.17
N ASN A 127 29.26 -18.61 -4.13
CA ASN A 127 30.66 -18.20 -4.13
C ASN A 127 30.92 -17.10 -3.09
N ILE A 128 30.55 -17.39 -1.84
CA ILE A 128 30.72 -16.48 -0.71
C ILE A 128 32.03 -16.78 0.00
N ASP A 129 32.88 -15.76 0.08
CA ASP A 129 34.19 -15.90 0.72
C ASP A 129 34.10 -15.61 2.22
N SER A 130 33.29 -14.61 2.61
CA SER A 130 33.28 -14.08 3.97
C SER A 130 32.03 -14.43 4.78
N LEU A 131 32.18 -14.53 6.09
CA LEU A 131 31.11 -14.74 7.08
C LEU A 131 31.11 -13.55 8.03
N TYR A 132 30.00 -12.84 8.14
CA TYR A 132 29.92 -11.63 8.98
C TYR A 132 28.85 -11.75 10.05
N ILE A 133 29.14 -11.17 11.22
CA ILE A 133 28.16 -10.96 12.29
C ILE A 133 28.15 -9.47 12.62
N ARG A 134 27.16 -8.74 12.07
CA ARG A 134 27.08 -7.27 12.19
C ARG A 134 27.07 -6.78 13.62
N ASN A 135 26.39 -7.51 14.51
CA ASN A 135 26.24 -7.12 15.93
C ASN A 135 27.52 -7.27 16.76
N LEU A 136 28.54 -7.98 16.27
CA LEU A 136 29.75 -8.26 17.05
C LEU A 136 31.01 -7.65 16.45
N TYR A 137 31.17 -7.67 15.12
CA TYR A 137 32.49 -7.46 14.50
C TYR A 137 32.54 -6.41 13.40
N LYS A 138 31.58 -5.48 13.29
CA LYS A 138 31.62 -4.35 12.33
C LYS A 138 32.02 -4.75 10.88
N ARG A 139 31.55 -5.90 10.40
CA ARG A 139 31.86 -6.50 9.07
C ARG A 139 33.25 -7.11 8.91
N GLU A 140 33.89 -7.54 9.98
CA GLU A 140 35.06 -8.42 9.89
C GLU A 140 34.64 -9.88 9.66
N ASN A 141 35.46 -10.58 8.88
CA ASN A 141 35.27 -12.00 8.58
C ASN A 141 35.49 -12.85 9.84
N VAL A 142 34.54 -13.72 10.17
CA VAL A 142 34.64 -14.64 11.30
C VAL A 142 34.90 -16.07 10.86
N SER A 143 35.41 -16.91 11.77
CA SER A 143 35.59 -18.33 11.48
C SER A 143 34.23 -19.05 11.34
N PRO A 144 34.15 -20.13 10.53
CA PRO A 144 32.96 -20.96 10.42
C PRO A 144 32.40 -21.46 11.78
N GLU A 145 33.29 -21.75 12.73
CA GLU A 145 32.93 -22.20 14.08
C GLU A 145 32.23 -21.10 14.88
N ILE A 146 32.79 -19.88 14.89
CA ILE A 146 32.18 -18.72 15.57
C ILE A 146 30.81 -18.43 14.94
N PHE A 147 30.73 -18.46 13.62
CA PHE A 147 29.49 -18.22 12.88
C PHE A 147 28.40 -19.26 13.19
N SER A 148 28.75 -20.55 13.14
CA SER A 148 27.86 -21.66 13.47
C SER A 148 27.32 -21.56 14.91
N ASN A 149 28.21 -21.32 15.87
CA ASN A 149 27.86 -21.17 17.28
C ASN A 149 26.94 -19.95 17.48
N PHE A 150 27.21 -18.84 16.81
CA PHE A 150 26.34 -17.66 16.88
C PHE A 150 24.93 -17.95 16.36
N ILE A 151 24.81 -18.60 15.20
CA ILE A 151 23.51 -19.00 14.63
C ILE A 151 22.74 -19.87 15.63
N LYS A 152 23.41 -20.89 16.19
CA LYS A 152 22.81 -21.84 17.12
C LYS A 152 22.36 -21.18 18.43
N GLN A 153 23.22 -20.37 19.05
CA GLN A 153 22.92 -19.71 20.32
C GLN A 153 21.77 -18.69 20.20
N ASN A 154 21.59 -18.10 19.02
CA ASN A 154 20.59 -17.05 18.79
C ASN A 154 19.33 -17.57 18.08
N ASP A 155 19.21 -18.88 17.82
CA ASP A 155 18.11 -19.50 17.04
C ASP A 155 17.87 -18.74 15.72
N ILE A 156 18.94 -18.59 14.93
CA ILE A 156 18.88 -17.90 13.64
C ILE A 156 18.58 -18.91 12.54
N LYS A 157 17.53 -18.61 11.79
CA LYS A 157 16.93 -19.48 10.78
C LYS A 157 16.95 -18.85 9.38
N CYS A 158 17.49 -17.65 9.23
CA CYS A 158 17.68 -17.00 7.94
C CYS A 158 19.04 -16.28 7.86
N LEU A 159 19.71 -16.40 6.71
CA LEU A 159 20.96 -15.73 6.38
C LEU A 159 20.79 -14.93 5.08
N ILE A 160 21.46 -13.79 4.99
CA ILE A 160 21.52 -12.92 3.81
C ILE A 160 22.86 -13.14 3.10
N ALA A 161 22.80 -13.43 1.80
CA ALA A 161 23.95 -13.47 0.90
C ALA A 161 24.05 -12.14 0.14
N ASP A 162 25.01 -11.30 0.51
CA ASP A 162 25.13 -9.95 -0.05
C ASP A 162 26.57 -9.67 -0.51
N ALA A 163 26.78 -8.54 -1.17
CA ALA A 163 28.08 -8.11 -1.64
C ALA A 163 28.24 -6.59 -1.53
N TYR A 164 29.47 -6.15 -1.27
CA TYR A 164 29.84 -4.75 -1.38
C TYR A 164 31.14 -4.59 -2.19
N SER A 165 31.32 -3.41 -2.75
CA SER A 165 32.59 -3.01 -3.35
C SER A 165 33.52 -2.51 -2.26
N ASP A 166 34.72 -3.08 -2.17
CA ASP A 166 35.78 -2.58 -1.32
C ASP A 166 36.38 -1.27 -1.88
N THR A 167 37.25 -0.64 -1.10
CA THR A 167 37.90 0.62 -1.46
C THR A 167 38.85 0.51 -2.67
N ASN A 168 39.22 -0.71 -3.07
CA ASN A 168 40.12 -1.00 -4.18
C ASN A 168 39.35 -1.47 -5.44
N GLY A 169 38.02 -1.43 -5.42
CA GLY A 169 37.16 -1.89 -6.52
C GLY A 169 36.95 -3.41 -6.57
N GLY A 170 37.45 -4.16 -5.59
CA GLY A 170 37.16 -5.57 -5.40
C GLY A 170 35.72 -5.79 -4.93
N ARG A 171 35.10 -6.89 -5.33
CA ARG A 171 33.76 -7.28 -4.86
C ARG A 171 33.91 -8.32 -3.76
N VAL A 172 33.49 -7.97 -2.54
CA VAL A 172 33.47 -8.90 -1.41
C VAL A 172 32.06 -9.44 -1.22
N THR A 173 31.90 -10.75 -1.36
CA THR A 173 30.65 -11.47 -1.07
C THR A 173 30.69 -11.98 0.37
N PHE A 174 29.57 -11.87 1.07
CA PHE A 174 29.47 -12.29 2.46
C PHE A 174 28.11 -12.90 2.79
N LEU A 175 28.11 -13.72 3.85
CA LEU A 175 26.92 -14.31 4.45
C LEU A 175 26.72 -13.71 5.84
N GLU A 176 25.53 -13.18 6.11
CA GLU A 176 25.19 -12.50 7.37
C GLU A 176 23.92 -13.10 7.99
N PRO A 177 23.90 -13.38 9.31
CA PRO A 177 22.71 -13.87 9.99
C PRO A 177 21.75 -12.73 10.32
N ASP A 178 20.46 -12.89 9.99
CA ASP A 178 19.44 -11.89 10.27
C ASP A 178 18.12 -12.53 10.72
N LYS A 179 17.81 -12.34 12.00
CA LYS A 179 16.61 -12.89 12.65
C LYS A 179 15.33 -12.10 12.29
N SER A 180 15.45 -10.93 11.69
CA SER A 180 14.29 -10.13 11.28
C SER A 180 13.47 -10.86 10.22
N TYR A 181 14.09 -11.57 9.27
CA TYR A 181 13.37 -12.30 8.23
C TYR A 181 12.47 -13.40 8.79
N GLN A 182 12.93 -14.17 9.77
CA GLN A 182 12.08 -15.21 10.37
C GLN A 182 10.96 -14.66 11.25
N ASN A 183 11.18 -13.52 11.94
CA ASN A 183 10.27 -13.02 12.97
C ASN A 183 9.28 -11.98 12.43
N ASN A 184 9.75 -11.11 11.55
CA ASN A 184 9.04 -9.91 11.15
C ASN A 184 8.44 -10.01 9.76
N TRP A 185 8.64 -11.13 9.04
CA TRP A 185 8.11 -11.31 7.70
C TRP A 185 7.02 -12.37 7.67
N SER A 186 6.06 -12.19 6.77
CA SER A 186 4.97 -13.12 6.52
C SER A 186 4.66 -13.23 5.03
N PHE A 187 3.91 -14.27 4.70
CA PHE A 187 3.34 -14.48 3.38
C PHE A 187 1.91 -13.94 3.36
N PHE A 188 1.55 -13.35 2.23
CA PHE A 188 0.30 -12.67 2.02
C PHE A 188 -0.33 -13.09 0.71
N GLU A 189 -1.64 -13.25 0.71
CA GLU A 189 -2.41 -13.50 -0.51
C GLU A 189 -3.43 -12.40 -0.75
N LYS A 190 -3.93 -12.34 -1.98
CA LYS A 190 -5.01 -11.43 -2.35
C LYS A 190 -6.28 -11.78 -1.58
N SER A 191 -6.82 -10.81 -0.84
CA SER A 191 -8.09 -10.94 -0.13
C SER A 191 -9.21 -10.27 -0.90
N SER A 192 -9.98 -11.04 -1.67
CA SER A 192 -11.17 -10.53 -2.37
C SER A 192 -12.17 -9.91 -1.40
N ALA A 193 -12.38 -10.53 -0.24
CA ALA A 193 -13.28 -10.02 0.79
C ALA A 193 -12.81 -8.68 1.38
N GLY A 194 -11.51 -8.56 1.69
CA GLY A 194 -10.95 -7.30 2.19
C GLY A 194 -11.01 -6.18 1.15
N THR A 195 -10.75 -6.52 -0.11
CA THR A 195 -10.88 -5.59 -1.24
C THR A 195 -12.31 -5.10 -1.41
N ILE A 196 -13.30 -6.01 -1.35
CA ILE A 196 -14.73 -5.65 -1.45
C ILE A 196 -15.15 -4.78 -0.26
N LEU A 197 -14.76 -5.14 0.96
CA LEU A 197 -15.09 -4.36 2.16
C LEU A 197 -14.57 -2.91 2.05
N TYR A 198 -13.31 -2.76 1.63
CA TYR A 198 -12.71 -1.44 1.40
C TYR A 198 -13.51 -0.61 0.38
N PHE A 199 -13.97 -1.22 -0.71
CA PHE A 199 -14.84 -0.52 -1.66
C PHE A 199 -16.17 -0.10 -1.05
N LEU A 200 -16.80 -0.98 -0.27
CA LEU A 200 -18.07 -0.67 0.41
C LEU A 200 -17.91 0.50 1.40
N GLU A 201 -16.78 0.60 2.08
CA GLU A 201 -16.46 1.72 2.98
C GLU A 201 -16.20 3.04 2.24
N MET A 202 -15.63 2.99 1.04
CA MET A 202 -15.31 4.19 0.25
C MET A 202 -16.54 4.81 -0.43
N ILE A 203 -17.53 4.01 -0.84
CA ILE A 203 -18.78 4.49 -1.45
C ILE A 203 -19.47 5.61 -0.64
N PRO A 204 -19.77 5.45 0.66
CA PRO A 204 -20.43 6.49 1.43
C PRO A 204 -19.57 7.76 1.56
N ILE A 205 -18.25 7.63 1.63
CA ILE A 205 -17.34 8.78 1.69
C ILE A 205 -17.43 9.60 0.40
N VAL A 206 -17.37 8.94 -0.77
CA VAL A 206 -17.52 9.59 -2.08
C VAL A 206 -18.88 10.25 -2.21
N LEU A 207 -19.96 9.58 -1.76
CA LEU A 207 -21.31 10.12 -1.80
C LEU A 207 -21.46 11.36 -0.91
N VAL A 208 -20.97 11.32 0.33
CA VAL A 208 -21.03 12.46 1.26
C VAL A 208 -20.23 13.64 0.73
N PHE A 209 -19.00 13.41 0.26
CA PHE A 209 -18.17 14.45 -0.32
C PHE A 209 -18.82 15.09 -1.55
N SER A 210 -19.35 14.27 -2.47
CA SER A 210 -20.05 14.75 -3.66
C SER A 210 -21.29 15.56 -3.30
N PHE A 211 -22.07 15.10 -2.31
CA PHE A 211 -23.24 15.84 -1.83
C PHE A 211 -22.84 17.20 -1.26
N LEU A 212 -21.81 17.26 -0.42
CA LEU A 212 -21.33 18.52 0.18
C LEU A 212 -20.85 19.51 -0.88
N LEU A 213 -20.09 19.04 -1.87
CA LEU A 213 -19.59 19.87 -2.98
C LEU A 213 -20.75 20.47 -3.79
N PHE A 214 -21.70 19.64 -4.22
CA PHE A 214 -22.84 20.09 -5.01
C PHE A 214 -23.82 20.95 -4.20
N ALA A 215 -24.03 20.64 -2.92
CA ALA A 215 -24.78 21.51 -2.01
C ALA A 215 -24.12 22.90 -1.89
N GLY A 216 -22.79 22.96 -1.80
CA GLY A 216 -22.03 24.21 -1.82
C GLY A 216 -22.24 25.01 -3.11
N ILE A 217 -22.19 24.34 -4.28
CA ILE A 217 -22.45 24.98 -5.59
C ILE A 217 -23.88 25.53 -5.65
N ILE A 218 -24.88 24.77 -5.18
CA ILE A 218 -26.28 25.22 -5.10
C ILE A 218 -26.37 26.48 -4.24
N ILE A 219 -25.79 26.47 -3.04
CA ILE A 219 -25.81 27.62 -2.14
C ILE A 219 -25.18 28.84 -2.81
N PHE A 220 -24.06 28.68 -3.50
CA PHE A 220 -23.39 29.75 -4.24
C PHE A 220 -24.27 30.30 -5.37
N TYR A 221 -24.88 29.42 -6.16
CA TYR A 221 -25.81 29.80 -7.24
C TYR A 221 -27.00 30.61 -6.70
N TYR A 222 -27.67 30.12 -5.65
CA TYR A 222 -28.84 30.81 -5.10
C TYR A 222 -28.48 32.10 -4.37
N LYS A 223 -27.33 32.17 -3.71
CA LYS A 223 -26.94 33.36 -2.93
C LYS A 223 -26.23 34.43 -3.71
N ILE A 224 -25.35 34.09 -4.63
CA ILE A 224 -24.47 35.08 -5.28
C ILE A 224 -25.02 35.43 -6.64
N PHE A 225 -25.28 34.44 -7.48
CA PHE A 225 -25.74 34.68 -8.84
C PHE A 225 -27.15 35.29 -8.87
N LEU A 226 -28.11 34.70 -8.15
CA LEU A 226 -29.47 35.26 -8.10
C LEU A 226 -29.54 36.59 -7.34
N TYR A 227 -28.71 36.80 -6.32
CA TYR A 227 -28.63 38.09 -5.62
C TYR A 227 -28.07 39.19 -6.52
N ILE A 228 -27.02 38.92 -7.29
CA ILE A 228 -26.46 39.91 -8.22
C ILE A 228 -27.48 40.26 -9.32
N ILE A 229 -28.18 39.27 -9.86
CA ILE A 229 -29.12 39.47 -10.97
C ILE A 229 -30.45 40.09 -10.51
N PHE A 230 -30.99 39.68 -9.37
CA PHE A 230 -32.33 40.10 -8.93
C PHE A 230 -32.32 41.04 -7.70
N GLY A 231 -31.21 41.13 -6.96
CA GLY A 231 -31.06 42.00 -5.78
C GLY A 231 -30.68 43.45 -6.12
N SER A 232 -30.18 43.72 -7.34
CA SER A 232 -29.80 45.06 -7.79
C SER A 232 -30.99 45.99 -8.04
N LYS A 233 -32.23 45.47 -8.11
CA LYS A 233 -33.44 46.27 -8.38
C LYS A 233 -34.05 46.96 -7.16
N LYS A 234 -33.45 46.86 -5.97
CA LYS A 234 -34.04 47.41 -4.73
C LYS A 234 -33.56 48.82 -4.32
N LYS A 235 -32.83 49.53 -5.18
CA LYS A 235 -32.47 50.95 -4.95
C LYS A 235 -32.57 51.75 -6.25
N ALA A 236 -33.80 52.02 -6.69
CA ALA A 236 -34.12 53.09 -7.63
C ALA A 236 -35.65 53.28 -7.67
N GLU A 237 -36.27 53.54 -6.53
CA GLU A 237 -37.54 54.28 -6.41
C GLU A 237 -37.39 55.27 -5.26
#